data_AF-A0AAD4E1K1-F1
#
_entry.id   AF-A0AAD4E1K1-F1
#
_cell.length_a   1.000
_cell.length_b   1.000
_cell.length_c   1.000
_cell.angle_alpha   90.00
_cell.angle_beta   90.00
_cell.angle_gamma   90.00
#
_symmetry.space_group_name_H-M   'P 1'
#
loop_
_entity.id
_entity.type
_entity.pdbx_description
1 polymer ?
#
loop_
_entity_poly.entity_id
_entity_poly.type
_entity_poly.pdbx_seq_one_letter_code
_entity_poly.pdbx_strand_id
1 'polypeptide(L)'
;MSPSRFHEHLTSGLDSDVNLPTSPPLPSKGKTPDYNRIDVMAQIRAATMISTPLKELLKDPAVINTLHNVDGKKSHRQSSSSQHHEPFYSASTLMNLVVAEEEKQAQHLRSTLRSTGDRLDQEMRRAKQAESQAEFAELRARELAVRVNAAETGRRYAELDVERASEEMRRHQMRIESLEKQVTKLQADIRVLERQRNEADESASRARDTARKFQTELSRQQAKEKVIEESPIYGRKKWFVTGHNEGWDAGYAEGYDDGREDGFEEGRQYGIREGRESGFKQGRIMGRKEGFENGLE
;
A
#
# COMPACT_ATOMS: atom_id res chain seq x y z
N MET A 1 -13.01 23.45 -26.14
CA MET A 1 -14.13 23.62 -25.19
C MET A 1 -15.14 22.52 -25.47
N SER A 2 -15.65 21.90 -24.39
CA SER A 2 -16.62 20.79 -24.32
C SER A 2 -16.06 19.36 -24.36
N PRO A 3 -16.01 18.68 -23.20
CA PRO A 3 -16.25 17.24 -23.06
C PRO A 3 -17.65 16.99 -22.47
N SER A 4 -18.57 16.34 -23.21
CA SER A 4 -18.94 14.92 -23.05
C SER A 4 -19.08 14.51 -21.57
N ARG A 5 -20.27 14.62 -20.97
CA ARG A 5 -21.43 13.70 -21.10
C ARG A 5 -21.11 12.24 -20.77
N PHE A 6 -20.56 12.01 -19.58
CA PHE A 6 -20.60 10.72 -18.86
C PHE A 6 -20.53 11.00 -17.34
N HIS A 7 -21.61 11.53 -16.78
CA HIS A 7 -21.79 11.62 -15.33
C HIS A 7 -23.28 11.66 -15.00
N GLU A 8 -23.98 10.58 -15.31
CA GLU A 8 -25.19 10.19 -14.62
C GLU A 8 -25.16 8.67 -14.45
N HIS A 9 -25.77 8.20 -13.36
CA HIS A 9 -25.75 6.83 -12.83
C HIS A 9 -24.50 6.50 -12.02
N LEU A 10 -24.50 6.88 -10.74
CA LEU A 10 -24.08 6.04 -9.60
C LEU A 10 -24.32 6.74 -8.23
N THR A 11 -25.41 7.50 -8.08
CA THR A 11 -25.84 8.02 -6.76
C THR A 11 -27.38 8.18 -6.69
N SER A 12 -28.13 7.09 -6.84
CA SER A 12 -29.54 7.02 -6.38
C SER A 12 -29.99 5.57 -6.39
N GLY A 13 -29.69 4.85 -5.31
CA GLY A 13 -30.02 3.43 -5.19
C GLY A 13 -29.47 2.81 -3.92
N LEU A 14 -29.73 3.44 -2.78
CA LEU A 14 -29.61 2.81 -1.45
C LEU A 14 -30.87 3.16 -0.64
N ASP A 15 -32.05 2.93 -1.24
CA ASP A 15 -33.21 2.51 -0.45
C ASP A 15 -33.02 1.02 -0.18
N SER A 16 -32.21 0.73 0.84
CA SER A 16 -32.25 -0.57 1.51
C SER A 16 -32.97 -0.34 2.83
N ASP A 17 -34.29 -0.57 2.80
CA ASP A 17 -35.10 -0.93 3.96
C ASP A 17 -34.49 -2.17 4.61
N VAL A 18 -33.43 -1.96 5.39
CA VAL A 18 -32.95 -2.94 6.35
C VAL A 18 -33.79 -2.72 7.58
N ASN A 19 -34.88 -3.49 7.65
CA ASN A 19 -35.63 -3.75 8.87
C ASN A 19 -34.64 -4.06 10.01
N LEU A 20 -34.33 -3.05 10.83
CA LEU A 20 -33.83 -3.29 12.18
C LEU A 20 -34.92 -4.12 12.90
N PRO A 21 -34.61 -5.29 13.47
CA PRO A 21 -35.50 -5.87 14.44
C PRO A 21 -35.52 -4.90 15.63
N THR A 22 -36.59 -4.13 15.70
CA THR A 22 -37.00 -3.38 16.87
C THR A 22 -36.93 -4.34 18.06
N SER A 23 -36.04 -4.02 19.00
CA SER A 23 -36.01 -4.68 20.29
C SER A 23 -37.43 -4.61 20.87
N PRO A 24 -38.05 -5.74 21.25
CA PRO A 24 -39.35 -5.69 21.89
C PRO A 24 -39.21 -4.84 23.16
N PRO A 25 -40.16 -3.93 23.44
CA PRO A 25 -40.12 -3.18 24.69
C PRO A 25 -40.04 -4.20 25.83
N LEU A 26 -39.01 -4.04 26.67
CA LEU A 26 -38.88 -4.79 27.92
C LEU A 26 -40.26 -4.82 28.58
N PRO A 27 -40.81 -5.99 28.93
CA PRO A 27 -42.06 -6.03 29.66
C PRO A 27 -41.86 -5.15 30.89
N SER A 28 -42.75 -4.16 31.00
CA SER A 28 -42.84 -3.25 32.12
C SER A 28 -42.55 -4.04 33.39
N LYS A 29 -41.67 -3.51 34.25
CA LYS A 29 -41.60 -3.97 35.64
C LYS A 29 -43.00 -3.80 36.20
N GLY A 30 -43.79 -4.86 36.11
CA GLY A 30 -45.01 -5.04 36.84
C GLY A 30 -44.59 -4.98 38.29
N LYS A 31 -44.66 -3.78 38.88
CA LYS A 31 -45.07 -3.67 40.26
C LYS A 31 -46.42 -4.37 40.27
N THR A 32 -46.44 -5.65 40.56
CA THR A 32 -47.64 -6.26 41.12
C THR A 32 -47.84 -5.51 42.43
N PRO A 33 -48.87 -4.66 42.56
CA PRO A 33 -49.24 -4.23 43.88
C PRO A 33 -49.72 -5.48 44.59
N ASP A 34 -48.95 -5.90 45.58
CA ASP A 34 -49.17 -7.10 46.39
C ASP A 34 -50.37 -6.85 47.31
N TYR A 35 -51.57 -6.70 46.71
CA TYR A 35 -52.80 -6.28 47.38
C TYR A 35 -53.40 -7.36 48.30
N ASN A 36 -52.72 -8.49 48.51
CA ASN A 36 -53.19 -9.55 49.40
C ASN A 36 -52.09 -10.11 50.30
N ARG A 37 -51.03 -9.33 50.56
CA ARG A 37 -50.15 -9.61 51.69
C ARG A 37 -50.86 -9.18 52.97
N ILE A 38 -51.91 -9.93 53.35
CA ILE A 38 -52.34 -10.04 54.73
C ILE A 38 -51.04 -10.30 55.49
N ASP A 39 -50.62 -9.34 56.30
CA ASP A 39 -49.39 -9.45 57.06
C ASP A 39 -49.62 -10.58 58.05
N VAL A 40 -49.26 -11.80 57.66
CA VAL A 40 -49.52 -12.98 58.48
C VAL A 40 -48.73 -12.87 59.78
N MET A 41 -47.64 -12.09 59.81
CA MET A 41 -46.98 -11.70 61.05
C MET A 41 -47.82 -10.74 61.88
N ALA A 42 -48.60 -9.83 61.29
CA ALA A 42 -49.62 -9.07 62.01
C ALA A 42 -50.76 -9.96 62.51
N GLN A 43 -51.16 -10.99 61.78
CA GLN A 43 -52.19 -11.96 62.21
C GLN A 43 -51.71 -12.87 63.33
N ILE A 44 -50.47 -13.37 63.26
CA ILE A 44 -49.82 -14.13 64.33
C ILE A 44 -49.62 -13.22 65.54
N ARG A 45 -49.13 -11.98 65.36
CA ARG A 45 -49.02 -10.99 66.45
C ARG A 45 -50.39 -10.74 67.09
N ALA A 46 -51.44 -10.47 66.32
CA ALA A 46 -52.79 -10.29 66.84
C ALA A 46 -53.28 -11.54 67.61
N ALA A 47 -53.11 -12.74 67.05
CA ALA A 47 -53.50 -13.99 67.69
C ALA A 47 -52.72 -14.30 68.99
N THR A 48 -51.45 -13.87 69.10
CA THR A 48 -50.63 -14.01 70.32
C THR A 48 -50.81 -12.87 71.33
N MET A 49 -51.38 -11.74 70.90
CA MET A 49 -51.62 -10.55 71.72
C MET A 49 -53.03 -10.51 72.33
N ILE A 50 -53.97 -11.30 71.79
CA ILE A 50 -55.28 -11.51 72.40
C ILE A 50 -55.06 -12.18 73.77
N SER A 51 -55.65 -11.64 74.82
CA SER A 51 -55.64 -12.27 76.14
C SER A 51 -56.22 -13.67 76.02
N THR A 52 -55.45 -14.67 76.46
CA THR A 52 -55.94 -16.03 76.56
C THR A 52 -57.20 -16.04 77.45
N PRO A 53 -58.30 -16.70 77.07
CA PRO A 53 -59.50 -16.79 77.89
C PRO A 53 -59.21 -17.32 79.31
N LEU A 54 -58.15 -18.12 79.49
CA LEU A 54 -57.60 -18.46 80.81
C LEU A 54 -57.15 -17.24 81.61
N LYS A 55 -56.47 -16.28 80.97
CA LYS A 55 -55.96 -15.04 81.59
C LYS A 55 -57.08 -14.03 81.85
N GLU A 56 -58.20 -14.09 81.13
CA GLU A 56 -59.41 -13.31 81.45
C GLU A 56 -60.22 -13.95 82.57
N LEU A 57 -60.38 -15.27 82.56
CA LEU A 57 -61.06 -16.03 83.62
C LEU A 57 -60.35 -15.90 84.99
N LEU A 58 -59.01 -15.84 84.99
CA LEU A 58 -58.18 -15.62 86.19
C LEU A 58 -58.18 -14.16 86.69
N LYS A 59 -58.72 -13.20 85.92
CA LYS A 59 -58.90 -11.80 86.37
C LYS A 59 -60.24 -11.58 87.04
N ASP A 60 -61.20 -12.51 86.89
CA ASP A 60 -62.55 -12.35 87.39
C ASP A 60 -62.66 -12.86 88.85
N PRO A 61 -62.96 -12.00 89.85
CA PRO A 61 -62.96 -12.37 91.26
C PRO A 61 -64.05 -13.39 91.62
N ALA A 62 -65.12 -13.48 90.82
CA ALA A 62 -66.22 -14.44 91.01
C ALA A 62 -65.82 -15.89 90.67
N VAL A 63 -64.93 -16.09 89.71
CA VAL A 63 -64.50 -17.44 89.28
C VAL A 63 -63.45 -18.00 90.25
N ILE A 64 -62.57 -17.14 90.78
CA ILE A 64 -61.58 -17.52 91.80
C ILE A 64 -62.28 -18.04 93.07
N ASN A 65 -63.36 -17.38 93.51
CA ASN A 65 -64.13 -17.80 94.68
C ASN A 65 -64.90 -19.11 94.47
N THR A 66 -65.35 -19.40 93.25
CA THR A 66 -66.06 -20.65 92.94
C THR A 66 -65.12 -21.84 92.77
N LEU A 67 -63.88 -21.62 92.33
CA LEU A 67 -62.81 -22.63 92.36
C LEU A 67 -62.34 -22.93 93.79
N HIS A 68 -62.33 -21.92 94.68
CA HIS A 68 -61.93 -22.07 96.08
C HIS A 68 -62.98 -22.78 96.96
N ASN A 69 -64.26 -22.76 96.58
CA ASN A 69 -65.38 -23.32 97.36
C ASN A 69 -65.79 -24.76 96.98
N VAL A 70 -65.02 -25.46 96.15
CA VAL A 70 -65.34 -26.84 95.73
C VAL A 70 -65.10 -27.88 96.84
N ASP A 71 -64.32 -27.54 97.87
CA ASP A 71 -64.07 -28.41 99.02
C ASP A 71 -64.96 -28.04 100.22
N GLY A 72 -66.25 -28.41 100.18
CA GLY A 72 -67.15 -28.01 101.27
C GLY A 72 -68.54 -28.66 101.30
N LYS A 73 -68.59 -29.93 101.75
CA LYS A 73 -69.67 -30.63 102.49
C LYS A 73 -71.16 -30.41 102.13
N LYS A 74 -71.81 -31.55 101.90
CA LYS A 74 -73.27 -31.82 101.93
C LYS A 74 -73.95 -31.36 103.23
N SER A 75 -75.10 -30.68 103.13
CA SER A 75 -76.16 -30.73 104.15
C SER A 75 -77.56 -30.45 103.57
N HIS A 76 -78.56 -30.79 104.37
CA HIS A 76 -79.90 -31.24 104.03
C HIS A 76 -80.99 -30.14 104.02
N ARG A 77 -82.01 -30.34 103.16
CA ARG A 77 -83.47 -30.12 103.33
C ARG A 77 -84.09 -28.73 103.59
N GLN A 78 -85.07 -28.46 102.71
CA GLN A 78 -86.45 -27.98 102.90
C GLN A 78 -86.85 -26.55 102.47
N SER A 79 -87.78 -26.58 101.51
CA SER A 79 -88.95 -25.72 101.24
C SER A 79 -88.79 -24.21 101.03
N SER A 80 -89.09 -23.83 99.79
CA SER A 80 -90.18 -22.92 99.36
C SER A 80 -89.71 -21.73 98.51
N SER A 81 -90.50 -21.46 97.47
CA SER A 81 -90.46 -20.28 96.61
C SER A 81 -89.22 -20.12 95.73
N SER A 82 -89.37 -20.39 94.44
CA SER A 82 -88.33 -20.21 93.42
C SER A 82 -88.89 -19.42 92.24
N GLN A 83 -88.87 -18.10 92.39
CA GLN A 83 -88.78 -17.18 91.26
C GLN A 83 -87.35 -17.21 90.70
N HIS A 84 -87.26 -17.25 89.37
CA HIS A 84 -86.11 -16.90 88.52
C HIS A 84 -84.72 -17.41 88.98
N HIS A 85 -84.35 -18.60 88.48
CA HIS A 85 -82.98 -19.11 88.56
C HIS A 85 -82.20 -18.70 87.30
N GLU A 86 -81.39 -17.65 87.44
CA GLU A 86 -80.24 -17.40 86.57
C GLU A 86 -79.32 -18.64 86.56
N PRO A 87 -78.86 -19.13 85.40
CA PRO A 87 -78.00 -20.30 85.36
C PRO A 87 -76.63 -19.98 85.97
N PHE A 88 -76.41 -20.38 87.22
CA PHE A 88 -75.07 -20.45 87.82
C PHE A 88 -74.29 -21.58 87.13
N TYR A 89 -73.42 -21.24 86.19
CA TYR A 89 -72.47 -22.19 85.60
C TYR A 89 -71.49 -22.67 86.67
N SER A 90 -71.39 -23.99 86.88
CA SER A 90 -70.39 -24.61 87.77
C SER A 90 -68.97 -24.28 87.29
N ALA A 91 -68.04 -24.01 88.21
CA ALA A 91 -66.65 -23.69 87.91
C ALA A 91 -65.96 -24.74 87.02
N SER A 92 -66.36 -26.01 87.11
CA SER A 92 -65.87 -27.08 86.23
C SER A 92 -66.36 -26.92 84.79
N THR A 93 -67.61 -26.51 84.58
CA THR A 93 -68.18 -26.26 83.24
C THR A 93 -67.54 -25.02 82.61
N LEU A 94 -67.30 -23.97 83.39
CA LEU A 94 -66.58 -22.77 82.93
C LEU A 94 -65.12 -23.10 82.58
N MET A 95 -64.42 -23.88 83.41
CA MET A 95 -63.06 -24.31 83.13
C MET A 95 -62.98 -25.20 81.88
N ASN A 96 -63.92 -26.14 81.69
CA ASN A 96 -63.98 -26.97 80.49
C ASN A 96 -64.25 -26.14 79.22
N LEU A 97 -65.11 -25.11 79.32
CA LEU A 97 -65.38 -24.18 78.22
C LEU A 97 -64.14 -23.35 77.88
N VAL A 98 -63.45 -22.81 78.89
CA VAL A 98 -62.23 -22.03 78.73
C VAL A 98 -61.09 -22.89 78.18
N VAL A 99 -60.91 -24.12 78.68
CA VAL A 99 -59.91 -25.06 78.15
C VAL A 99 -60.22 -25.44 76.69
N ALA A 100 -61.49 -25.65 76.35
CA ALA A 100 -61.90 -25.90 74.96
C ALA A 100 -61.67 -24.68 74.05
N GLU A 101 -61.85 -23.46 74.58
CA GLU A 101 -61.58 -22.21 73.85
C GLU A 101 -60.07 -21.99 73.65
N GLU A 102 -59.24 -22.26 74.66
CA GLU A 102 -57.78 -22.27 74.55
C GLU A 102 -57.28 -23.32 73.55
N GLU A 103 -57.86 -24.51 73.57
CA GLU A 103 -57.50 -25.58 72.65
C GLU A 103 -57.82 -25.19 71.21
N LYS A 104 -58.97 -24.54 70.97
CA LYS A 104 -59.30 -23.96 69.65
C LYS A 104 -58.33 -22.87 69.23
N GLN A 105 -57.91 -21.99 70.14
CA GLN A 105 -56.92 -20.95 69.84
C GLN A 105 -55.55 -21.55 69.52
N ALA A 106 -55.11 -22.56 70.27
CA ALA A 106 -53.87 -23.29 70.00
C ALA A 106 -53.92 -24.06 68.68
N GLN A 107 -55.06 -24.68 68.35
CA GLN A 107 -55.30 -25.32 67.06
C GLN A 107 -55.31 -24.30 65.91
N HIS A 108 -55.91 -23.11 66.11
CA HIS A 108 -55.90 -22.03 65.14
C HIS A 108 -54.48 -21.51 64.88
N LEU A 109 -53.69 -21.27 65.94
CA LEU A 109 -52.28 -20.87 65.83
C LEU A 109 -51.43 -21.94 65.13
N ARG A 110 -51.64 -23.23 65.41
CA ARG A 110 -50.96 -24.31 64.70
C ARG A 110 -51.34 -24.33 63.21
N SER A 111 -52.61 -24.12 62.89
CA SER A 111 -53.09 -24.05 61.50
C SER A 111 -52.50 -22.86 60.76
N THR A 112 -52.39 -21.68 61.40
CA THR A 112 -51.80 -20.49 60.78
C THR A 112 -50.29 -20.62 60.63
N LEU A 113 -49.58 -21.20 61.59
CA LEU A 113 -48.14 -21.48 61.48
C LEU A 113 -47.85 -22.53 60.40
N ARG A 114 -48.72 -23.53 60.25
CA ARG A 114 -48.58 -24.52 59.18
C ARG A 114 -48.81 -23.89 57.81
N SER A 115 -49.85 -23.06 57.67
CA SER A 115 -50.12 -22.38 56.40
C SER A 115 -49.07 -21.33 56.03
N THR A 116 -48.46 -20.66 57.02
CA THR A 116 -47.30 -19.78 56.76
C THR A 116 -46.05 -20.56 56.40
N GLY A 117 -45.81 -21.72 57.03
CA GLY A 117 -44.74 -22.64 56.65
C GLY A 117 -44.90 -23.10 55.19
N ASP A 118 -46.09 -23.57 54.82
CA ASP A 118 -46.38 -24.01 53.45
C ASP A 118 -46.23 -22.86 52.44
N ARG A 119 -46.63 -21.63 52.81
CA ARG A 119 -46.47 -20.44 51.98
C ARG A 119 -44.99 -20.04 51.84
N LEU A 120 -44.21 -20.09 52.92
CA LEU A 120 -42.77 -19.86 52.89
C LEU A 120 -42.09 -20.89 51.98
N ASP A 121 -42.46 -22.16 52.06
CA ASP A 121 -41.91 -23.22 51.21
C ASP A 121 -42.26 -23.01 49.73
N GLN A 122 -43.45 -22.50 49.43
CA GLN A 122 -43.83 -22.11 48.07
C GLN A 122 -43.00 -20.93 47.57
N GLU A 123 -42.82 -19.89 48.38
CA GLU A 123 -41.99 -18.74 48.03
C GLU A 123 -40.51 -19.12 47.88
N MET A 124 -39.98 -19.99 48.74
CA MET A 124 -38.62 -20.52 48.60
C MET A 124 -38.45 -21.31 47.31
N ARG A 125 -39.45 -22.11 46.90
CA ARG A 125 -39.41 -22.82 45.61
C ARG A 125 -39.43 -21.86 44.43
N ARG A 126 -40.27 -20.83 44.47
CA ARG A 126 -40.30 -19.77 43.45
C ARG A 126 -38.99 -19.01 43.37
N ALA A 127 -38.42 -18.64 44.51
CA ALA A 127 -37.13 -17.95 44.58
C ALA A 127 -36.00 -18.82 43.99
N LYS A 128 -35.92 -20.11 44.36
CA LYS A 128 -34.94 -21.05 43.78
C LYS A 128 -35.10 -21.21 42.28
N GLN A 129 -36.34 -21.26 41.78
CA GLN A 129 -36.59 -21.34 40.35
C GLN A 129 -36.11 -20.06 39.64
N ALA A 130 -36.40 -18.88 40.20
CA ALA A 130 -35.93 -17.61 39.66
C ALA A 130 -34.40 -17.49 39.68
N GLU A 131 -33.76 -17.97 40.75
CA GLU A 131 -32.29 -18.03 40.88
C GLU A 131 -31.68 -18.92 39.79
N SER A 132 -32.19 -20.14 39.60
CA SER A 132 -31.71 -21.03 38.53
C SER A 132 -31.89 -20.44 37.13
N GLN A 133 -32.96 -19.67 36.91
CA GLN A 133 -33.20 -18.97 35.65
C GLN A 133 -32.21 -17.81 35.45
N ALA A 134 -31.91 -17.06 36.50
CA ALA A 134 -30.92 -15.98 36.47
C ALA A 134 -29.51 -16.53 36.21
N GLU A 135 -29.11 -17.61 36.89
CA GLU A 135 -27.82 -18.27 36.68
C GLU A 135 -27.67 -18.76 35.23
N PHE A 136 -28.71 -19.39 34.67
CA PHE A 136 -28.68 -19.85 33.28
C PHE A 136 -28.65 -18.70 32.26
N ALA A 137 -29.29 -17.57 32.58
CA ALA A 137 -29.19 -16.36 31.77
C ALA A 137 -27.79 -15.75 31.84
N GLU A 138 -27.18 -15.72 33.03
CA GLU A 138 -25.84 -15.19 33.25
C GLU A 138 -24.77 -16.04 32.54
N LEU A 139 -24.86 -17.36 32.63
CA LEU A 139 -23.97 -18.27 31.91
C LEU A 139 -24.01 -18.02 30.40
N ARG A 140 -25.21 -17.89 29.82
CA ARG A 140 -25.36 -17.57 28.40
C ARG A 140 -24.81 -16.19 28.05
N ALA A 141 -25.02 -15.19 28.90
CA ALA A 141 -24.45 -13.86 28.69
C ALA A 141 -22.92 -13.88 28.70
N ARG A 142 -22.30 -14.63 29.63
CA ARG A 142 -20.85 -14.83 29.68
C ARG A 142 -20.32 -15.56 28.44
N GLU A 143 -21.01 -16.61 28.00
CA GLU A 143 -20.63 -17.34 26.78
C GLU A 143 -20.67 -16.42 25.55
N LEU A 144 -21.73 -15.63 25.40
CA LEU A 144 -21.83 -14.66 24.31
C LEU A 144 -20.75 -13.58 24.40
N ALA A 145 -20.42 -13.09 25.59
CA ALA A 145 -19.34 -12.12 25.77
C ALA A 145 -17.99 -12.68 25.32
N VAL A 146 -17.68 -13.95 25.62
CA VAL A 146 -16.46 -14.61 25.14
C VAL A 146 -16.46 -14.72 23.61
N ARG A 147 -17.59 -15.09 22.99
CA ARG A 147 -17.71 -15.16 21.53
C ARG A 147 -17.53 -13.80 20.87
N VAL A 148 -18.08 -12.74 21.46
CA VAL A 148 -17.90 -11.36 20.98
C VAL A 148 -16.43 -10.95 21.08
N ASN A 149 -15.78 -11.20 22.22
CA ASN A 149 -14.35 -10.89 22.36
C ASN A 149 -13.47 -11.65 21.36
N ALA A 150 -13.79 -12.92 21.08
CA ALA A 150 -13.10 -13.70 20.04
C ALA A 150 -13.33 -13.10 18.64
N ALA A 151 -14.56 -12.67 18.34
CA ALA A 151 -14.86 -11.99 17.07
C ALA A 151 -14.17 -10.61 16.97
N GLU A 152 -14.11 -9.84 18.05
CA GLU A 152 -13.44 -8.54 18.10
C GLU A 152 -11.93 -8.66 17.93
N THR A 153 -11.30 -9.63 18.58
CA THR A 153 -9.88 -9.90 18.39
C THR A 153 -9.58 -10.33 16.96
N GLY A 154 -10.41 -11.21 16.38
CA GLY A 154 -10.35 -11.55 14.96
C GLY A 154 -10.49 -10.33 14.04
N ARG A 155 -11.43 -9.43 14.34
CA ARG A 155 -11.60 -8.17 13.59
C ARG A 155 -10.37 -7.28 13.65
N ARG A 156 -9.76 -7.13 14.85
CA ARG A 156 -8.53 -6.33 15.02
C ARG A 156 -7.36 -6.90 14.23
N TYR A 157 -7.20 -8.22 14.17
CA TYR A 157 -6.17 -8.84 13.32
C TYR A 157 -6.41 -8.54 11.84
N ALA A 158 -7.66 -8.67 11.37
CA ALA A 158 -8.00 -8.33 9.99
C ALA A 158 -7.78 -6.84 9.68
N GLU A 159 -8.10 -5.94 10.61
CA GLU A 159 -7.84 -4.50 10.49
C GLU A 159 -6.35 -4.20 10.32
N LEU A 160 -5.48 -4.82 11.13
CA LEU A 160 -4.02 -4.69 11.02
C LEU A 160 -3.47 -5.21 9.69
N ASP A 161 -4.02 -6.32 9.18
CA ASP A 161 -3.60 -6.87 7.89
C ASP A 161 -4.02 -5.97 6.72
N VAL A 162 -5.21 -5.35 6.80
CA VAL A 162 -5.66 -4.33 5.84
C VAL A 162 -4.75 -3.10 5.87
N GLU A 163 -4.38 -2.62 7.06
CA GLU A 163 -3.44 -1.51 7.21
C GLU A 163 -2.08 -1.83 6.58
N ARG A 164 -1.51 -3.02 6.87
CA ARG A 164 -0.25 -3.48 6.27
C ARG A 164 -0.33 -3.51 4.74
N ALA A 165 -1.39 -4.10 4.19
CA ALA A 165 -1.60 -4.15 2.74
C ALA A 165 -1.74 -2.74 2.13
N SER A 166 -2.39 -1.81 2.83
CA SER A 166 -2.53 -0.43 2.38
C SER A 166 -1.21 0.33 2.38
N GLU A 167 -0.33 0.06 3.33
CA GLU A 167 1.02 0.63 3.37
C GLU A 167 1.89 0.10 2.23
N GLU A 168 1.84 -1.21 1.96
CA GLU A 168 2.53 -1.83 0.83
C GLU A 168 2.06 -1.23 -0.49
N MET A 169 0.74 -1.08 -0.66
CA MET A 169 0.17 -0.42 -1.83
C MET A 169 0.65 1.03 -1.97
N ARG A 170 0.73 1.80 -0.88
CA ARG A 170 1.31 3.16 -0.91
C ARG A 170 2.79 3.16 -1.30
N ARG A 171 3.59 2.22 -0.81
CA ARG A 171 5.02 2.10 -1.20
C ARG A 171 5.15 1.79 -2.69
N HIS A 172 4.34 0.89 -3.23
CA HIS A 172 4.31 0.59 -4.65
C HIS A 172 3.84 1.79 -5.48
N GLN A 173 2.82 2.50 -5.02
CA GLN A 173 2.35 3.72 -5.67
C GLN A 173 3.45 4.77 -5.78
N MET A 174 4.17 5.04 -4.68
CA MET A 174 5.32 5.96 -4.69
C MET A 174 6.44 5.51 -5.65
N ARG A 175 6.68 4.19 -5.76
CA ARG A 175 7.65 3.63 -6.70
C ARG A 175 7.20 3.87 -8.14
N ILE A 176 5.93 3.67 -8.44
CA ILE A 176 5.34 3.90 -9.77
C ILE A 176 5.48 5.37 -10.15
N GLU A 177 5.07 6.29 -9.28
CA GLU A 177 5.18 7.74 -9.55
C GLU A 177 6.62 8.20 -9.77
N SER A 178 7.58 7.63 -9.03
CA SER A 178 9.01 7.90 -9.25
C SER A 178 9.47 7.41 -10.62
N LEU A 179 9.06 6.22 -11.03
CA LEU A 179 9.39 5.65 -12.34
C LEU A 179 8.71 6.43 -13.48
N GLU A 180 7.47 6.85 -13.32
CA GLU A 180 6.76 7.69 -14.30
C GLU A 180 7.49 9.03 -14.52
N LYS A 181 7.96 9.67 -13.44
CA LYS A 181 8.80 10.88 -13.53
C LYS A 181 10.12 10.61 -14.26
N GLN A 182 10.74 9.45 -14.06
CA GLN A 182 11.94 9.07 -14.80
C GLN A 182 11.65 8.84 -16.29
N VAL A 183 10.55 8.14 -16.62
CA VAL A 183 10.13 7.89 -18.00
C VAL A 183 9.85 9.20 -18.72
N THR A 184 9.12 10.12 -18.11
CA THR A 184 8.84 11.45 -18.70
C THR A 184 10.12 12.26 -18.94
N LYS A 185 11.08 12.22 -18.01
CA LYS A 185 12.40 12.84 -18.19
C LYS A 185 13.16 12.22 -19.37
N LEU A 186 13.26 10.89 -19.41
CA LEU A 186 13.93 10.17 -20.49
C LEU A 186 13.27 10.42 -21.85
N GLN A 187 11.95 10.52 -21.90
CA GLN A 187 11.21 10.90 -23.12
C GLN A 187 11.57 12.32 -23.58
N ALA A 188 11.76 13.27 -22.66
CA ALA A 188 12.24 14.60 -23.01
C ALA A 188 13.67 14.57 -23.55
N ASP A 189 14.55 13.79 -22.92
CA ASP A 189 15.95 13.62 -23.35
C ASP A 189 16.02 12.98 -24.75
N ILE A 190 15.21 11.96 -25.02
CA ILE A 190 15.08 11.34 -26.36
C ILE A 190 14.68 12.39 -27.40
N ARG A 191 13.68 13.23 -27.13
CA ARG A 191 13.26 14.28 -28.07
C ARG A 191 14.37 15.30 -28.36
N VAL A 192 15.20 15.63 -27.38
CA VAL A 192 16.35 16.52 -27.57
C VAL A 192 17.41 15.83 -28.43
N LEU A 193 17.74 14.58 -28.14
CA LEU A 193 18.70 13.79 -28.92
C LEU A 193 18.24 13.59 -30.37
N GLU A 194 16.94 13.36 -30.60
CA GLU A 194 16.37 13.27 -31.95
C GLU A 194 16.54 14.56 -32.74
N ARG A 195 16.33 15.74 -32.12
CA ARG A 195 16.58 17.03 -32.77
C ARG A 195 18.05 17.21 -33.13
N GLN A 196 18.95 16.93 -32.19
CA GLN A 196 20.40 17.02 -32.42
C GLN A 196 20.84 16.07 -33.55
N ARG A 197 20.29 14.86 -33.58
CA ARG A 197 20.56 13.88 -34.64
C ARG A 197 20.06 14.39 -35.99
N ASN A 198 18.86 14.97 -36.06
CA ASN A 198 18.33 15.51 -37.31
C ASN A 198 19.14 16.72 -37.79
N GLU A 199 19.54 17.63 -36.90
CA GLU A 199 20.42 18.75 -37.21
C GLU A 199 21.79 18.27 -37.74
N ALA A 200 22.37 17.26 -37.08
CA ALA A 200 23.61 16.64 -37.53
C ALA A 200 23.46 15.99 -38.91
N ASP A 201 22.38 15.24 -39.15
CA ASP A 201 22.08 14.61 -40.44
C ASP A 201 21.89 15.64 -41.56
N GLU A 202 21.19 16.75 -41.28
CA GLU A 202 21.06 17.85 -42.23
C GLU A 202 22.42 18.48 -42.55
N SER A 203 23.25 18.74 -41.54
CA SER A 203 24.59 19.29 -41.74
C SER A 203 25.46 18.35 -42.58
N ALA A 204 25.39 17.05 -42.32
CA ALA A 204 26.09 16.02 -43.07
C ALA A 204 25.56 15.92 -44.51
N SER A 205 24.25 16.04 -44.73
CA SER A 205 23.66 16.06 -46.07
C SER A 205 24.17 17.26 -46.86
N ARG A 206 24.15 18.47 -46.26
CA ARG A 206 24.66 19.69 -46.89
C ARG A 206 26.13 19.55 -47.26
N ALA A 207 26.96 19.01 -46.36
CA ALA A 207 28.38 18.75 -46.63
C ALA A 207 28.60 17.72 -47.75
N ARG A 208 27.77 16.68 -47.83
CA ARG A 208 27.82 15.71 -48.93
C ARG A 208 27.43 16.33 -50.26
N ASP A 209 26.41 17.19 -50.27
CA ASP A 209 25.97 17.87 -51.49
C ASP A 209 27.00 18.89 -51.99
N THR A 210 27.68 19.61 -51.10
CA THR A 210 28.80 20.48 -51.50
C THR A 210 29.99 19.68 -51.99
N ALA A 211 30.36 18.59 -51.32
CA ALA A 211 31.43 17.70 -51.78
C ALA A 211 31.13 17.12 -53.17
N ARG A 212 29.88 16.70 -53.42
CA ARG A 212 29.43 16.24 -54.75
C ARG A 212 29.57 17.32 -55.81
N LYS A 213 29.20 18.57 -55.51
CA LYS A 213 29.38 19.71 -56.43
C LYS A 213 30.86 19.95 -56.76
N PHE A 214 31.73 19.94 -55.76
CA PHE A 214 33.16 20.08 -56.01
C PHE A 214 33.73 18.90 -56.81
N GLN A 215 33.27 17.68 -56.55
CA GLN A 215 33.69 16.50 -57.30
C GLN A 215 33.26 16.57 -58.77
N THR A 216 32.03 17.04 -59.06
CA THR A 216 31.58 17.22 -60.45
C THR A 216 32.33 18.35 -61.15
N GLU A 217 32.65 19.44 -60.45
CA GLU A 217 33.49 20.52 -60.98
C GLU A 217 34.92 20.06 -61.28
N LEU A 218 35.55 19.32 -60.36
CA LEU A 218 36.88 18.74 -60.56
C LEU A 218 36.87 17.79 -61.76
N SER A 219 35.88 16.90 -61.83
CA SER A 219 35.73 15.98 -62.98
C SER A 219 35.54 16.75 -64.30
N ARG A 220 34.81 17.87 -64.27
CA ARG A 220 34.63 18.75 -65.44
C ARG A 220 35.94 19.45 -65.83
N GLN A 221 36.73 19.91 -64.87
CA GLN A 221 38.04 20.51 -65.13
C GLN A 221 39.00 19.48 -65.72
N GLN A 222 39.10 18.29 -65.11
CA GLN A 222 39.91 17.19 -65.62
C GLN A 222 39.47 16.77 -67.03
N ALA A 223 38.16 16.71 -67.31
CA ALA A 223 37.68 16.43 -68.65
C ALA A 223 38.10 17.53 -69.65
N LYS A 224 38.04 18.81 -69.26
CA LYS A 224 38.53 19.91 -70.10
C LYS A 224 40.03 19.85 -70.32
N GLU A 225 40.82 19.58 -69.28
CA GLU A 225 42.27 19.42 -69.38
C GLU A 225 42.64 18.28 -70.31
N LYS A 226 41.99 17.11 -70.18
CA LYS A 226 42.16 16.00 -71.11
C LYS A 226 41.80 16.39 -72.54
N VAL A 227 40.69 17.07 -72.75
CA VAL A 227 40.29 17.57 -74.09
C VAL A 227 41.31 18.58 -74.65
N ILE A 228 41.90 19.43 -73.80
CA ILE A 228 42.96 20.37 -74.21
C ILE A 228 44.26 19.61 -74.50
N GLU A 229 44.64 18.63 -73.68
CA GLU A 229 45.84 17.81 -73.87
C GLU A 229 45.74 16.97 -75.16
N GLU A 230 44.57 16.39 -75.42
CA GLU A 230 44.24 15.65 -76.64
C GLU A 230 43.94 16.58 -77.83
N SER A 231 43.93 17.90 -77.63
CA SER A 231 43.71 18.86 -78.71
C SER A 231 44.83 18.74 -79.75
N PRO A 232 44.51 18.70 -81.06
CA PRO A 232 45.53 18.68 -82.12
C PRO A 232 46.55 19.82 -82.03
N ILE A 233 46.14 20.96 -81.47
CA ILE A 233 47.03 22.12 -81.25
C ILE A 233 48.04 21.85 -80.14
N TYR A 234 47.60 21.28 -79.02
CA TYR A 234 48.48 20.92 -77.90
C TYR A 234 49.38 19.74 -78.26
N GLY A 235 48.83 18.72 -78.94
CA GLY A 235 49.59 17.62 -79.52
C GLY A 235 50.68 18.11 -80.47
N ARG A 236 50.34 19.00 -81.42
CA ARG A 236 51.32 19.60 -82.35
C ARG A 236 52.35 20.47 -81.63
N LYS A 237 51.95 21.24 -80.61
CA LYS A 237 52.87 22.05 -79.81
C LYS A 237 53.84 21.17 -79.00
N LYS A 238 53.34 20.10 -78.37
CA LYS A 238 54.15 19.12 -77.64
C LYS A 238 55.11 18.41 -78.60
N TRP A 239 54.62 17.91 -79.73
CA TRP A 239 55.45 17.31 -80.79
C TRP A 239 56.53 18.27 -81.31
N PHE A 240 56.17 19.53 -81.55
CA PHE A 240 57.13 20.53 -81.98
C PHE A 240 58.19 20.80 -80.92
N VAL A 241 57.81 21.01 -79.65
CA VAL A 241 58.78 21.29 -78.58
C VAL A 241 59.68 20.08 -78.33
N THR A 242 59.09 18.88 -78.18
CA THR A 242 59.85 17.65 -77.91
C THR A 242 60.72 17.30 -79.11
N GLY A 243 60.16 17.27 -80.33
CA GLY A 243 60.90 16.95 -81.54
C GLY A 243 61.91 18.03 -81.94
N HIS A 244 61.63 19.32 -81.70
CA HIS A 244 62.62 20.38 -81.90
C HIS A 244 63.75 20.25 -80.90
N ASN A 245 63.47 20.05 -79.61
CA ASN A 245 64.53 19.91 -78.61
C ASN A 245 65.36 18.66 -78.85
N GLU A 246 64.73 17.50 -79.07
CA GLU A 246 65.44 16.25 -79.36
C GLU A 246 66.24 16.33 -80.66
N GLY A 247 65.64 16.86 -81.73
CA GLY A 247 66.33 17.01 -83.02
C GLY A 247 67.44 18.07 -82.99
N TRP A 248 67.23 19.18 -82.28
CA TRP A 248 68.25 20.21 -82.08
C TRP A 248 69.39 19.70 -81.22
N ASP A 249 69.09 19.08 -80.08
CA ASP A 249 70.11 18.58 -79.16
C ASP A 249 70.93 17.45 -79.79
N ALA A 250 70.27 16.49 -80.46
CA ALA A 250 70.96 15.40 -81.15
C ALA A 250 71.78 15.92 -82.35
N GLY A 251 71.19 16.75 -83.21
CA GLY A 251 71.88 17.29 -84.38
C GLY A 251 73.03 18.25 -84.01
N TYR A 252 72.87 19.02 -82.92
CA TYR A 252 73.94 19.86 -82.40
C TYR A 252 75.06 19.02 -81.81
N ALA A 253 74.76 17.98 -81.03
CA ALA A 253 75.78 17.09 -80.47
C ALA A 253 76.56 16.36 -81.58
N GLU A 254 75.88 15.70 -82.50
CA GLU A 254 76.49 14.94 -83.59
C GLU A 254 77.29 15.87 -84.53
N GLY A 255 76.69 16.97 -84.99
CA GLY A 255 77.38 17.91 -85.88
C GLY A 255 78.55 18.65 -85.22
N TYR A 256 78.48 18.91 -83.91
CA TYR A 256 79.59 19.50 -83.16
C TYR A 256 80.72 18.50 -82.96
N ASP A 257 80.41 17.26 -82.60
CA ASP A 257 81.40 16.22 -82.36
C ASP A 257 82.10 15.81 -83.67
N ASP A 258 81.36 15.52 -84.74
CA ASP A 258 81.92 15.17 -86.06
C ASP A 258 82.73 16.33 -86.65
N GLY A 259 82.15 17.54 -86.65
CA GLY A 259 82.83 18.72 -87.19
C GLY A 259 84.11 19.09 -86.42
N ARG A 260 84.14 18.81 -85.12
CA ARG A 260 85.34 18.98 -84.30
C ARG A 260 86.36 17.88 -84.56
N GLU A 261 85.93 16.63 -84.68
CA GLU A 261 86.83 15.50 -84.94
C GLU A 261 87.48 15.63 -86.32
N ASP A 262 86.69 15.78 -87.37
CA ASP A 262 87.18 15.95 -88.75
C ASP A 262 88.02 17.22 -88.90
N GLY A 263 87.53 18.36 -88.40
CA GLY A 263 88.24 19.63 -88.48
C GLY A 263 89.57 19.63 -87.71
N PHE A 264 89.62 18.94 -86.56
CA PHE A 264 90.85 18.79 -85.78
C PHE A 264 91.82 17.82 -86.46
N GLU A 265 91.34 16.68 -86.96
CA GLU A 265 92.15 15.67 -87.63
C GLU A 265 92.76 16.22 -88.93
N GLU A 266 91.95 16.84 -89.79
CA GLU A 266 92.42 17.48 -91.03
C GLU A 266 93.36 18.65 -90.75
N GLY A 267 93.00 19.54 -89.82
CA GLY A 267 93.85 20.67 -89.43
C GLY A 267 95.19 20.23 -88.87
N ARG A 268 95.20 19.15 -88.06
CA ARG A 268 96.42 18.57 -87.50
C ARG A 268 97.26 17.86 -88.57
N GLN A 269 96.65 17.07 -89.43
CA GLN A 269 97.33 16.40 -90.55
C GLN A 269 98.00 17.40 -91.49
N TYR A 270 97.25 18.43 -91.91
CA TYR A 270 97.76 19.46 -92.81
C TYR A 270 98.84 20.31 -92.11
N GLY A 271 98.60 20.77 -90.88
CA GLY A 271 99.55 21.57 -90.11
C GLY A 271 100.87 20.84 -89.81
N ILE A 272 100.82 19.55 -89.45
CA ILE A 272 102.04 18.74 -89.25
C ILE A 272 102.79 18.53 -90.57
N ARG A 273 102.06 18.23 -91.65
CA ARG A 273 102.66 17.98 -92.96
C ARG A 273 103.36 19.23 -93.49
N GLU A 274 102.66 20.35 -93.54
CA GLU A 274 103.18 21.61 -94.05
C GLU A 274 104.28 22.17 -93.14
N GLY A 275 104.08 22.10 -91.81
CA GLY A 275 105.08 22.51 -90.82
C GLY A 275 106.36 21.69 -90.90
N ARG A 276 106.27 20.36 -91.06
CA ARG A 276 107.44 19.49 -91.22
C ARG A 276 108.14 19.73 -92.56
N GLU A 277 107.40 19.90 -93.65
CA GLU A 277 107.98 20.13 -94.96
C GLU A 277 108.69 21.49 -95.03
N SER A 278 108.04 22.55 -94.55
CA SER A 278 108.60 23.90 -94.49
C SER A 278 109.78 23.96 -93.51
N GLY A 279 109.65 23.36 -92.33
CA GLY A 279 110.72 23.27 -91.33
C GLY A 279 111.94 22.50 -91.83
N PHE A 280 111.74 21.38 -92.54
CA PHE A 280 112.84 20.62 -93.13
C PHE A 280 113.54 21.40 -94.26
N LYS A 281 112.78 22.07 -95.14
CA LYS A 281 113.34 22.92 -96.20
C LYS A 281 114.14 24.10 -95.61
N GLN A 282 113.59 24.82 -94.66
CA GLN A 282 114.26 25.95 -93.99
C GLN A 282 115.48 25.49 -93.19
N GLY A 283 115.35 24.41 -92.40
CA GLY A 283 116.46 23.83 -91.65
C GLY A 283 117.61 23.37 -92.55
N ARG A 284 117.31 22.79 -93.73
CA ARG A 284 118.35 22.41 -94.70
C ARG A 284 119.02 23.60 -95.36
N ILE A 285 118.28 24.69 -95.59
CA ILE A 285 118.83 25.93 -96.14
C ILE A 285 119.72 26.62 -95.10
N MET A 286 119.25 26.79 -93.86
CA MET A 286 120.04 27.37 -92.78
C MET A 286 121.25 26.51 -92.43
N GLY A 287 121.09 25.20 -92.25
CA GLY A 287 122.22 24.32 -91.93
C GLY A 287 123.26 24.26 -93.06
N ARG A 288 122.86 24.41 -94.32
CA ARG A 288 123.81 24.56 -95.44
C ARG A 288 124.50 25.93 -95.42
N LYS A 289 123.81 27.00 -95.03
CA LYS A 289 124.42 28.34 -94.89
C LYS A 289 125.40 28.38 -93.72
N GLU A 290 124.99 27.97 -92.52
CA GLU A 290 125.87 27.88 -91.34
C GLU A 290 127.03 26.91 -91.57
N GLY A 291 126.81 25.77 -92.22
CA GLY A 291 127.91 24.85 -92.57
C GLY A 291 128.90 25.43 -93.59
N PHE A 292 128.47 26.36 -94.43
CA PHE A 292 129.36 27.08 -95.37
C PHE A 292 130.10 28.22 -94.65
N GLU A 293 129.46 28.85 -93.67
CA GLU A 293 130.00 29.96 -92.88
C GLU A 293 131.01 29.48 -91.83
N ASN A 294 130.76 28.36 -91.16
CA ASN A 294 131.66 27.76 -90.17
C ASN A 294 132.76 26.87 -90.78
N GLY A 295 132.72 26.59 -92.09
CA GLY A 295 133.77 25.85 -92.80
C GLY A 295 134.89 26.71 -93.39
N LEU A 296 134.84 28.02 -93.15
CA LEU A 296 135.80 29.03 -93.62
C LEU A 296 136.66 29.64 -92.50
N GLU A 297 136.62 29.06 -91.30
CA GLU A 297 137.69 29.14 -90.27
C GLU A 297 138.70 28.00 -90.46
#